data_AF-A0A960L756-F1
#
_entry.id   AF-A0A960L756-F1
#
_cell.length_a   1.000
_cell.length_b   1.000
_cell.length_c   1.000
_cell.angle_alpha   90.00
_cell.angle_beta   90.00
_cell.angle_gamma   90.00
#
_symmetry.space_group_name_H-M   'P 1'
#
loop_
_entity.id
_entity.type
_entity.pdbx_description
1 polymer ?
#
loop_
_entity_poly.entity_id
_entity_poly.type
_entity_poly.pdbx_seq_one_letter_code
_entity_poly.pdbx_strand_id
1 'polypeptide(L)'
;LAKTAAGDDFQLEGISNRGVKVYPGGFPETFKTDHWRCRFSAQTEPATFDHVLALLARLHQAGLEVIKTEHLYTFDGNRGYSLGQGE
;
A
#
# COMPACT_ATOMS: atom_id res chain seq x y z
N LEU A 1 -5.23 8.93 7.39
CA LEU A 1 -6.10 7.75 7.19
C LEU A 1 -5.27 6.53 6.78
N ALA A 2 -4.84 6.40 5.52
CA ALA A 2 -4.05 5.23 5.08
C ALA A 2 -2.75 5.02 5.88
N LYS A 3 -2.01 6.09 6.19
CA LYS A 3 -0.79 6.00 7.02
C LYS A 3 -1.09 5.46 8.43
N THR A 4 -2.19 5.88 9.03
CA THR A 4 -2.63 5.42 10.36
C THR A 4 -3.10 3.98 10.33
N ALA A 5 -3.75 3.55 9.25
CA ALA A 5 -4.23 2.18 9.09
C ALA A 5 -3.11 1.14 8.97
N ALA A 6 -1.87 1.56 8.68
CA ALA A 6 -0.73 0.66 8.62
C ALA A 6 -0.52 -0.11 9.94
N GLY A 7 -0.79 0.53 11.09
CA GLY A 7 -0.52 -0.04 12.41
C GLY A 7 0.98 -0.23 12.64
N ASP A 8 1.33 -1.17 13.51
CA ASP A 8 2.73 -1.49 13.84
C ASP A 8 3.33 -2.55 12.88
N ASP A 9 2.48 -3.27 12.15
CA ASP A 9 2.89 -4.38 11.29
C ASP A 9 3.41 -3.90 9.92
N PHE A 10 2.95 -2.74 9.46
CA PHE A 10 3.22 -2.22 8.13
C PHE A 10 3.65 -0.74 8.13
N GLN A 11 4.30 -0.34 7.05
CA GLN A 11 4.59 1.04 6.72
C GLN A 11 3.94 1.39 5.36
N LEU A 12 3.27 2.55 5.28
CA LEU A 12 2.79 3.07 3.99
C LEU A 12 3.97 3.71 3.23
N GLU A 13 4.43 3.03 2.18
CA GLU A 13 5.54 3.52 1.33
C GLU A 13 5.08 4.59 0.34
N GLY A 14 3.89 4.42 -0.23
CA GLY A 14 3.39 5.36 -1.21
C GLY A 14 1.97 5.13 -1.65
N ILE A 15 1.42 6.17 -2.27
CA ILE A 15 0.10 6.14 -2.90
C ILE A 15 0.25 6.57 -4.35
N SER A 16 -0.37 5.83 -5.25
CA SER A 16 -0.50 6.22 -6.66
C SER A 16 -1.95 6.30 -7.09
N ASN A 17 -2.24 7.16 -8.07
CA ASN A 17 -3.54 7.24 -8.74
C ASN A 17 -3.29 7.07 -10.24
N ARG A 18 -4.00 6.14 -10.89
CA ARG A 18 -3.79 5.79 -12.31
C ARG A 18 -2.33 5.52 -12.69
N GLY A 19 -1.56 4.89 -11.79
CA GLY A 19 -0.15 4.56 -12.00
C GLY A 19 0.85 5.68 -11.70
N VAL A 20 0.39 6.91 -11.45
CA VAL A 20 1.25 8.06 -11.10
C VAL A 20 1.36 8.19 -9.59
N LYS A 21 2.59 8.34 -9.06
CA LYS A 21 2.82 8.58 -7.62
C LYS A 21 2.21 9.92 -7.22
N VAL A 22 1.36 9.91 -6.20
CA VAL A 22 0.74 11.11 -5.62
C VAL A 22 1.14 11.35 -4.17
N TYR A 23 1.73 10.35 -3.52
CA TYR A 23 2.32 10.48 -2.18
C TYR A 23 3.49 9.48 -1.99
N PRO A 24 4.57 9.87 -1.31
CA PRO A 24 4.93 11.26 -1.01
C PRO A 24 5.34 12.02 -2.29
N GLY A 25 5.26 13.35 -2.25
CA GLY A 25 5.76 14.21 -3.34
C GLY A 25 5.02 14.07 -4.67
N GLY A 26 3.68 14.04 -4.64
CA GLY A 26 2.87 14.11 -5.86
C GLY A 26 2.89 15.47 -6.54
N PHE A 27 2.57 15.52 -7.83
CA PHE A 27 2.42 16.75 -8.59
C PHE A 27 1.00 17.32 -8.47
N PRO A 28 0.81 18.62 -8.18
CA PRO A 28 -0.51 19.27 -8.09
C PRO A 28 -1.38 19.06 -9.33
N GLU A 29 -0.76 19.04 -10.51
CA GLU A 29 -1.39 18.90 -11.83
C GLU A 29 -1.87 17.48 -12.11
N THR A 30 -1.51 16.50 -11.27
CA THR A 30 -1.97 15.12 -11.46
C THR A 30 -3.48 15.08 -11.31
N PHE A 31 -4.18 14.81 -12.42
CA PHE A 31 -5.61 14.50 -12.43
C PHE A 31 -5.84 13.17 -11.70
N LYS A 32 -6.67 13.21 -10.65
CA LYS A 32 -6.94 12.07 -9.77
C LYS A 32 -8.37 11.55 -10.01
N THR A 33 -8.50 10.25 -10.00
CA THR A 33 -9.77 9.53 -9.92
C THR A 33 -10.06 9.10 -8.48
N ASP A 34 -11.21 8.50 -8.24
CA ASP A 34 -11.64 7.91 -6.97
C ASP A 34 -11.03 6.52 -6.68
N HIS A 35 -9.99 6.13 -7.41
CA HIS A 35 -9.28 4.88 -7.20
C HIS A 35 -7.80 5.12 -6.93
N TRP A 36 -7.34 4.66 -5.76
CA TRP A 36 -5.97 4.77 -5.30
C TRP A 36 -5.36 3.40 -5.03
N ARG A 37 -4.07 3.27 -5.33
CA ARG A 37 -3.26 2.12 -4.90
C ARG A 37 -2.32 2.58 -3.79
N CYS A 38 -2.50 2.01 -2.61
CA CYS A 38 -1.60 2.17 -1.47
C CYS A 38 -0.61 0.99 -1.45
N ARG A 39 0.69 1.28 -1.29
CA ARG A 39 1.72 0.26 -1.08
C ARG A 39 2.11 0.22 0.39
N PHE A 40 1.96 -0.95 1.00
CA PHE A 40 2.37 -1.22 2.37
C PHE A 40 3.53 -2.21 2.36
N SER A 41 4.64 -1.86 3.01
CA SER A 41 5.77 -2.75 3.28
C SER A 41 5.63 -3.30 4.70
N ALA A 42 6.07 -4.53 4.93
CA ALA A 42 6.04 -5.11 6.26
C ALA A 42 7.19 -4.51 7.10
N GLN A 43 6.90 -4.16 8.36
CA GLN A 43 7.97 -3.74 9.29
C GLN A 43 8.76 -4.94 9.83
N THR A 44 8.17 -6.13 9.78
CA THR A 44 8.84 -7.39 10.11
C THR A 44 8.58 -8.40 9.00
N GLU A 45 9.63 -9.12 8.57
CA GLU A 45 9.51 -10.17 7.57
C GLU A 45 9.67 -11.56 8.21
N PRO A 46 8.82 -12.54 7.86
CA PRO A 46 7.71 -12.45 6.91
C PRO A 46 6.44 -11.85 7.54
N ALA A 47 5.71 -11.02 6.77
CA ALA A 47 4.33 -10.69 7.13
C ALA A 47 3.43 -11.92 6.97
N THR A 48 2.57 -12.17 7.95
CA THR A 48 1.58 -13.25 7.89
C THR A 48 0.31 -12.76 7.17
N PHE A 49 -0.53 -13.70 6.74
CA PHE A 49 -1.84 -13.32 6.20
C PHE A 49 -2.74 -12.66 7.25
N ASP A 50 -2.61 -13.01 8.53
CA ASP A 50 -3.34 -12.36 9.62
C ASP A 50 -2.97 -10.88 9.76
N HIS A 51 -1.70 -10.52 9.55
CA HIS A 51 -1.31 -9.11 9.49
C HIS A 51 -2.03 -8.40 8.34
N VAL A 52 -2.11 -9.03 7.15
CA VAL A 52 -2.84 -8.47 6.00
C VAL A 52 -4.33 -8.29 6.32
N LEU A 53 -4.98 -9.28 6.93
CA LEU A 53 -6.39 -9.17 7.35
C LEU A 53 -6.60 -8.02 8.35
N ALA A 54 -5.69 -7.85 9.31
CA ALA A 54 -5.75 -6.77 10.28
C ALA A 54 -5.61 -5.39 9.60
N LEU A 55 -4.72 -5.25 8.61
CA LEU A 55 -4.60 -4.04 7.79
C LEU A 55 -5.90 -3.74 7.03
N LEU A 56 -6.49 -4.74 6.36
CA LEU A 56 -7.74 -4.58 5.63
C LEU A 56 -8.90 -4.19 6.54
N ALA A 57 -8.98 -4.78 7.74
CA ALA A 57 -9.97 -4.42 8.75
C ALA A 57 -9.81 -2.96 9.20
N ARG A 58 -8.57 -2.49 9.46
CA ARG A 58 -8.29 -1.10 9.82
C ARG A 58 -8.67 -0.12 8.71
N LEU A 59 -8.39 -0.46 7.45
CA LEU A 59 -8.78 0.35 6.29
C LEU A 59 -10.31 0.46 6.18
N HIS A 60 -11.02 -0.66 6.31
CA HIS A 60 -12.48 -0.68 6.29
C HIS A 60 -13.10 0.15 7.42
N GLN A 61 -12.59 -0.01 8.65
CA GLN A 61 -13.03 0.78 9.81
C GLN A 61 -12.77 2.28 9.64
N ALA A 62 -11.74 2.65 8.87
CA ALA A 62 -11.46 4.04 8.51
C ALA A 62 -12.34 4.59 7.38
N GLY A 63 -13.33 3.81 6.90
CA GLY A 63 -14.24 4.20 5.82
C GLY A 63 -13.63 4.09 4.42
N LEU A 64 -12.52 3.35 4.27
CA LEU A 64 -11.90 3.10 2.97
C LEU A 64 -12.34 1.74 2.44
N GLU A 65 -12.95 1.72 1.26
CA GLU A 65 -13.34 0.49 0.59
C GLU A 65 -12.14 -0.14 -0.12
N VAL A 66 -11.81 -1.38 0.24
CA VAL A 66 -10.78 -2.16 -0.45
C VAL A 66 -11.45 -3.03 -1.51
N ILE A 67 -11.37 -2.60 -2.76
CA ILE A 67 -11.94 -3.33 -3.90
C ILE A 67 -11.01 -4.40 -4.46
N LYS A 68 -9.70 -4.34 -4.13
CA LYS A 68 -8.67 -5.23 -4.67
C LYS A 68 -7.43 -5.27 -3.76
N THR A 69 -6.80 -6.43 -3.67
CA THR A 69 -5.48 -6.63 -3.06
C THR A 69 -4.49 -7.24 -4.06
N GLU A 70 -3.22 -6.94 -3.89
CA GLU A 70 -2.08 -7.54 -4.59
C GLU A 70 -0.97 -7.70 -3.55
N HIS A 71 -0.53 -8.94 -3.29
CA HIS A 71 0.46 -9.20 -2.24
C HIS A 71 1.89 -9.09 -2.81
N LEU A 72 2.80 -8.57 -1.99
CA LEU A 72 4.20 -8.37 -2.37
C LEU A 72 5.02 -9.57 -1.89
N TYR A 73 5.28 -10.52 -2.79
CA TYR A 73 6.03 -11.73 -2.48
C TYR A 73 7.48 -11.66 -2.92
N THR A 74 8.31 -12.44 -2.24
CA THR A 74 9.69 -12.75 -2.63
C THR A 74 9.75 -14.21 -3.07
N PHE A 75 10.33 -14.47 -4.23
CA PHE A 75 10.53 -15.80 -4.80
C PHE A 75 12.04 -16.05 -4.93
N ASP A 76 12.53 -17.13 -4.31
CA ASP A 76 13.95 -17.49 -4.31
C ASP A 76 14.89 -16.32 -3.92
N GLY A 77 14.47 -15.56 -2.89
CA GLY A 77 15.21 -14.39 -2.40
C GLY A 77 15.06 -13.12 -3.26
N ASN A 78 14.34 -13.18 -4.39
CA ASN A 78 14.13 -12.04 -5.29
C ASN A 78 12.71 -11.47 -5.18
N ARG A 79 12.58 -10.15 -5.17
CA ARG A 79 11.28 -9.47 -5.15
C ARG A 79 10.48 -9.82 -6.40
N GLY A 80 9.26 -10.33 -6.21
CA GLY A 80 8.30 -10.64 -7.27
C GLY A 80 7.41 -9.45 -7.68
N TYR A 81 7.82 -8.23 -7.34
CA TYR A 81 7.07 -7.00 -7.58
C TYR A 81 7.99 -5.87 -8.03
N SER A 82 7.48 -4.93 -8.82
CA SER A 82 8.24 -3.76 -9.24
C SER A 82 8.31 -2.72 -8.12
N LEU A 83 9.40 -1.96 -8.08
CA LEU A 83 9.48 -0.76 -7.24
C LEU A 83 8.50 0.31 -7.73
N GLY A 84 8.02 1.14 -6.81
CA GLY A 84 7.25 2.32 -7.14
C GLY A 84 8.14 3.34 -7.86
N GLN A 85 7.54 4.32 -8.55
CA GLN A 85 8.32 5.42 -9.09
C GLN A 85 9.03 6.18 -7.96
N GLY A 86 10.36 6.08 -7.89
CA GLY A 86 11.18 6.70 -6.85
C GLY A 86 11.30 5.89 -5.55
N GLU A 87 11.04 4.57 -5.61
CA GLU A 87 11.65 3.56 -4.72
C GLU A 87 12.93 3.00 -5.36
#